data_AF-A0A520AL19-F1
#
_entry.id   AF-A0A520AL19-F1
#
_cell.length_a   1.000
_cell.length_b   1.000
_cell.length_c   1.000
_cell.angle_alpha   90.00
_cell.angle_beta   90.00
_cell.angle_gamma   90.00
#
_symmetry.space_group_name_H-M   'P 1'
#
loop_
_entity.id
_entity.type
_entity.pdbx_description
1 polymer ?
#
loop_
_entity_poly.entity_id
_entity_poly.type
_entity_poly.pdbx_seq_one_letter_code
_entity_poly.pdbx_strand_id
1 'polypeptide(L)'
;MYQLTVPADRVNESLSKHILADGFDLTYDMEKSHGAYIYDSKYNRTLLDFFTCFASVPLGYNHPKMVNDESFKKNLLLAAMANPSNSDVYTQQYAQFLETFSRVGIPDYLP
;
A
#
# COMPACT_ATOMS: atom_id res chain seq x y z
N MET A 1 6.61 23.03 5.30
CA MET A 1 5.75 21.83 5.35
C MET A 1 5.95 21.05 4.06
N TYR A 2 5.93 19.72 4.11
CA TYR A 2 6.10 18.89 2.91
C TYR A 2 4.88 19.02 1.98
N GLN A 3 5.13 19.04 0.67
CA GLN A 3 4.09 19.10 -0.35
C GLN A 3 4.55 18.34 -1.61
N LEU A 4 3.64 17.56 -2.19
CA LEU A 4 3.85 16.95 -3.51
C LEU A 4 3.80 18.04 -4.60
N THR A 5 4.84 18.11 -5.42
CA THR A 5 4.98 19.15 -6.46
C THR A 5 4.72 18.64 -7.88
N VAL A 6 4.68 17.32 -8.10
CA VAL A 6 4.35 16.72 -9.39
C VAL A 6 2.83 16.56 -9.49
N PRO A 7 2.16 17.23 -10.45
CA PRO A 7 0.72 17.08 -10.61
C PRO A 7 0.37 15.72 -11.26
N ALA A 8 -0.83 15.22 -10.98
CA ALA A 8 -1.24 13.86 -11.34
C ALA A 8 -1.18 13.57 -12.85
N ASP A 9 -1.47 14.56 -13.68
CA ASP A 9 -1.44 14.49 -15.14
C ASP A 9 -0.03 14.52 -15.75
N ARG A 10 0.99 14.87 -14.96
CA ARG A 10 2.41 14.94 -15.37
C ARG A 10 3.28 13.84 -14.75
N VAL A 11 2.69 12.90 -14.01
CA VAL A 11 3.41 11.78 -13.38
C VAL A 11 4.21 10.97 -14.40
N ASN A 12 3.57 10.53 -15.50
CA ASN A 12 4.24 9.71 -16.51
C ASN A 12 5.40 10.47 -17.20
N GLU A 13 5.24 11.77 -17.49
CA GLU A 13 6.32 12.60 -18.03
C GLU A 13 7.49 12.72 -17.05
N SER A 14 7.20 12.90 -15.76
CA SER A 14 8.25 12.99 -14.74
C SER A 14 9.02 11.68 -14.62
N LEU A 15 8.32 10.54 -14.63
CA LEU A 15 8.94 9.22 -14.54
C LEU A 15 9.77 8.87 -15.79
N SER A 16 9.26 9.19 -16.98
CA SER A 16 9.92 8.87 -18.26
C SER A 16 11.30 9.51 -18.44
N LYS A 17 11.66 10.51 -17.61
CA LYS A 17 13.00 11.11 -17.58
C LYS A 17 14.06 10.22 -16.93
N HIS A 18 13.63 9.22 -16.15
CA HIS A 18 14.52 8.45 -15.27
C HIS A 18 14.34 6.94 -15.41
N ILE A 19 13.17 6.48 -15.85
CA ILE A 19 12.84 5.06 -16.02
C ILE A 19 12.07 4.84 -17.33
N LEU A 20 12.05 3.60 -17.81
CA LEU A 20 11.07 3.18 -18.83
C LEU A 20 9.70 3.12 -18.17
N ALA A 21 8.81 4.08 -18.50
CA ALA A 21 7.50 4.22 -17.89
C ALA A 21 6.40 3.57 -18.77
N ASP A 22 6.47 2.25 -18.95
CA ASP A 22 5.61 1.44 -19.83
C ASP A 22 4.39 0.81 -19.14
N GLY A 23 4.09 1.24 -17.92
CA GLY A 23 2.90 0.82 -17.17
C GLY A 23 1.58 1.36 -17.74
N PHE A 24 0.50 1.16 -16.99
CA PHE A 24 -0.82 1.67 -17.37
C PHE A 24 -0.86 3.19 -17.49
N ASP A 25 -1.67 3.67 -18.43
CA ASP A 25 -1.97 5.10 -18.60
C ASP A 25 -2.99 5.58 -17.55
N LEU A 26 -2.58 5.59 -16.28
CA LEU A 26 -3.36 6.02 -15.13
C LEU A 26 -2.45 6.65 -14.06
N THR A 27 -3.00 7.53 -13.24
CA THR A 27 -2.33 7.99 -12.01
C THR A 27 -3.15 7.55 -10.80
N TYR A 28 -2.67 6.53 -10.09
CA TYR A 28 -3.32 5.96 -8.91
C TYR A 28 -3.41 6.99 -7.77
N ASP A 29 -4.64 7.33 -7.38
CA ASP A 29 -4.91 8.15 -6.21
C ASP A 29 -5.10 7.27 -4.97
N MET A 30 -4.11 7.28 -4.09
CA MET A 30 -4.10 6.47 -2.88
C MET A 30 -5.17 6.88 -1.85
N GLU A 31 -5.67 8.11 -1.89
CA GLU A 31 -6.66 8.60 -0.93
C GLU A 31 -8.09 8.28 -1.40
N LYS A 32 -8.37 8.48 -2.69
CA LYS A 32 -9.73 8.34 -3.24
C LYS A 32 -10.10 6.91 -3.65
N SER A 33 -9.11 6.06 -3.90
CA SER A 33 -9.36 4.65 -4.25
C SER A 33 -9.98 3.92 -3.06
N HIS A 34 -10.90 2.99 -3.32
CA HIS A 34 -11.61 2.29 -2.24
C HIS A 34 -12.20 0.96 -2.72
N GLY A 35 -12.17 -0.05 -1.85
CA GLY A 35 -12.70 -1.38 -2.16
C GLY A 35 -12.05 -1.94 -3.43
N ALA A 36 -12.88 -2.37 -4.39
CA ALA A 36 -12.42 -2.87 -5.69
C ALA A 36 -12.25 -1.76 -6.76
N TYR A 37 -12.12 -0.49 -6.36
CA TYR A 37 -12.07 0.63 -7.30
C TYR A 37 -10.81 1.47 -7.15
N ILE A 38 -10.10 1.67 -8.27
CA ILE A 38 -9.00 2.62 -8.40
C ILE A 38 -9.57 3.96 -8.87
N TYR A 39 -9.25 5.04 -8.18
CA TYR A 39 -9.45 6.39 -8.68
C TYR A 39 -8.21 6.84 -9.46
N ASP A 40 -8.43 7.15 -10.74
CA ASP A 40 -7.41 7.63 -11.67
C ASP A 40 -7.44 9.16 -11.69
N SER A 41 -6.49 9.78 -10.99
CA SER A 41 -6.37 11.23 -10.88
C SER A 41 -5.82 11.91 -12.13
N LYS A 42 -5.31 11.16 -13.12
CA LYS A 42 -4.93 11.73 -14.42
C LYS A 42 -6.17 12.12 -15.23
N TYR A 43 -7.17 11.24 -15.25
CA TYR A 43 -8.38 11.41 -16.04
C TYR A 43 -9.64 11.70 -15.21
N ASN A 44 -9.52 11.81 -13.88
CA ASN A 44 -10.62 12.05 -12.94
C ASN A 44 -11.77 11.03 -13.08
N ARG A 45 -11.44 9.75 -13.09
CA ARG A 45 -12.41 8.65 -13.27
C ARG A 45 -12.17 7.52 -12.26
N THR A 46 -13.23 6.78 -11.98
CA THR A 46 -13.18 5.57 -11.14
C THR A 46 -13.19 4.33 -12.03
N LEU A 47 -12.26 3.40 -11.79
CA LEU A 47 -12.07 2.17 -12.54
C LEU A 47 -12.35 0.97 -11.62
N LEU A 48 -13.21 0.04 -12.06
CA LEU A 48 -13.37 -1.25 -11.39
C LEU A 48 -12.12 -2.10 -11.65
N ASP A 49 -11.50 -2.58 -10.58
CA ASP A 49 -10.21 -3.26 -10.61
C ASP A 49 -10.36 -4.78 -10.57
N PHE A 50 -10.09 -5.43 -11.70
CA PHE A 50 -9.91 -6.89 -11.81
C PHE A 50 -8.42 -7.30 -11.86
N PHE A 51 -7.51 -6.35 -11.63
CA PHE A 51 -6.08 -6.54 -11.70
C PHE A 51 -5.44 -6.66 -10.31
N THR A 52 -5.88 -5.90 -9.32
CA THR A 52 -5.44 -5.96 -7.91
C THR A 52 -3.92 -5.94 -7.73
N CYS A 53 -3.25 -5.13 -8.57
CA CYS A 53 -1.79 -5.03 -8.64
C CYS A 53 -1.12 -6.40 -8.75
N PHE A 54 -1.47 -7.17 -9.78
CA PHE A 54 -1.02 -8.57 -9.95
C PHE A 54 -1.42 -9.47 -8.76
N ALA A 55 -2.68 -9.38 -8.33
CA ALA A 55 -3.22 -10.17 -7.21
C ALA A 55 -2.52 -9.97 -5.85
N SER A 56 -1.79 -8.87 -5.66
CA SER A 56 -1.07 -8.57 -4.41
C SER A 56 -1.87 -7.71 -3.42
N VAL A 57 -3.06 -7.23 -3.81
CA VAL A 57 -3.95 -6.41 -2.96
C VAL A 57 -5.16 -7.23 -2.50
N PRO A 58 -5.07 -7.98 -1.39
CA PRO A 58 -6.11 -8.95 -0.99
C PRO A 58 -7.39 -8.33 -0.43
N LEU A 59 -7.34 -7.10 0.07
CA LEU A 59 -8.46 -6.41 0.72
C LEU A 59 -9.05 -5.27 -0.12
N GLY A 60 -8.56 -5.09 -1.35
CA GLY A 60 -8.80 -3.86 -2.11
C GLY A 60 -8.12 -2.63 -1.48
N TYR A 61 -8.55 -1.46 -1.93
CA TYR A 61 -7.98 -0.16 -1.53
C TYR A 61 -8.69 0.41 -0.29
N ASN A 62 -7.93 1.02 0.62
CA ASN A 62 -8.44 1.74 1.80
C ASN A 62 -9.48 0.97 2.62
N HIS A 63 -9.18 -0.30 2.94
CA HIS A 63 -10.10 -1.16 3.67
C HIS A 63 -10.55 -0.52 5.01
N PRO A 64 -11.88 -0.44 5.32
CA PRO A 64 -12.40 0.31 6.47
C PRO A 64 -11.79 -0.05 7.81
N LYS A 65 -11.49 -1.34 8.06
CA LYS A 65 -10.85 -1.79 9.31
C LYS A 65 -9.40 -1.34 9.47
N MET A 66 -8.75 -0.86 8.41
CA MET A 66 -7.41 -0.29 8.47
C MET A 66 -7.47 1.23 8.60
N VAL A 67 -8.24 1.89 7.73
CA VAL A 67 -8.28 3.37 7.68
C VAL A 67 -9.03 3.98 8.87
N ASN A 68 -9.96 3.27 9.49
CA ASN A 68 -10.73 3.75 10.64
C ASN A 68 -10.19 3.27 12.00
N ASP A 69 -9.04 2.58 12.03
CA ASP A 69 -8.40 2.13 13.26
C ASP A 69 -7.17 3.00 13.57
N GLU A 70 -7.32 3.92 14.53
CA GLU A 70 -6.23 4.83 14.94
C GLU A 70 -5.07 4.09 15.62
N SER A 71 -5.35 2.99 16.33
CA SER A 71 -4.30 2.18 16.96
C SER A 71 -3.46 1.47 15.91
N PHE A 72 -4.11 0.92 14.89
CA PHE A 72 -3.45 0.34 13.72
C PHE A 72 -2.61 1.39 12.99
N LYS A 73 -3.19 2.55 12.65
CA LYS A 73 -2.49 3.64 11.94
C LYS A 73 -1.28 4.16 12.71
N LYS A 74 -1.38 4.29 14.03
CA LYS A 74 -0.24 4.67 14.89
C LYS A 74 0.91 3.68 14.78
N ASN A 75 0.63 2.38 14.85
CA ASN A 75 1.67 1.35 14.75
C ASN A 75 2.25 1.25 13.34
N LEU A 76 1.42 1.39 12.31
CA LEU A 76 1.86 1.46 10.92
C LEU A 76 2.82 2.64 10.69
N LEU A 77 2.48 3.83 11.21
CA LEU A 77 3.34 5.01 11.09
C LEU A 77 4.68 4.83 11.82
N LEU A 78 4.67 4.27 13.04
CA LEU A 78 5.91 3.97 13.76
C LEU A 78 6.80 3.00 12.99
N ALA A 79 6.22 1.94 12.42
CA ALA A 79 6.93 0.98 11.60
C ALA A 79 7.46 1.60 10.30
N ALA A 80 6.71 2.51 9.65
CA ALA A 80 7.12 3.18 8.42
C ALA A 80 8.22 4.24 8.62
N MET A 81 8.29 4.85 9.80
CA MET A 81 9.32 5.84 10.16
C MET A 81 10.65 5.21 10.58
N ALA A 82 10.64 3.92 10.94
CA ALA A 82 11.82 3.16 11.31
C ALA A 82 12.17 2.13 10.21
N ASN A 83 13.42 1.66 10.18
CA ASN A 83 13.82 0.55 9.32
C ASN A 83 14.87 -0.33 10.05
N PRO A 84 14.49 -0.98 11.16
CA PRO A 84 15.41 -1.85 11.90
C PRO A 84 15.76 -3.09 11.08
N SER A 85 16.99 -3.60 11.24
CA SER A 85 17.33 -4.93 10.76
C SER A 85 16.62 -5.97 11.63
N ASN A 86 15.43 -6.42 11.21
CA ASN A 86 14.61 -7.37 11.99
C ASN A 86 15.34 -8.70 12.29
N SER A 87 16.43 -9.01 11.59
CA SER A 87 17.32 -10.13 11.90
C SER A 87 18.07 -9.98 13.23
N ASP A 88 18.34 -8.75 13.67
CA ASP A 88 19.18 -8.44 14.84
C ASP A 88 18.45 -7.59 15.90
N VAL A 89 17.51 -6.73 15.47
CA VAL A 89 16.82 -5.78 16.33
C VAL A 89 15.32 -6.04 16.27
N TYR A 90 14.81 -6.67 17.33
CA TYR A 90 13.40 -7.06 17.40
C TYR A 90 12.51 -5.92 17.91
N THR A 91 11.25 -5.92 17.46
CA THR A 91 10.21 -4.96 17.85
C THR A 91 8.93 -5.69 18.27
N GLN A 92 8.09 -5.03 19.06
CA GLN A 92 6.78 -5.57 19.43
C GLN A 92 5.88 -5.79 18.20
N GLN A 93 5.96 -4.89 17.21
CA GLN A 93 5.23 -4.99 15.96
C GLN A 93 5.63 -6.24 15.16
N TYR A 94 6.94 -6.54 15.09
CA TYR A 94 7.42 -7.73 14.41
C TYR A 94 6.95 -9.03 15.10
N ALA A 95 7.06 -9.10 16.43
CA ALA A 95 6.55 -10.25 17.18
C ALA A 95 5.03 -10.46 16.98
N GLN A 96 4.23 -9.39 17.06
CA GLN A 96 2.78 -9.46 16.86
C GLN A 96 2.39 -9.91 15.44
N PHE A 97 3.16 -9.48 14.43
CA PHE A 97 2.99 -9.95 13.05
C PHE A 97 3.23 -11.47 12.96
N LEU A 98 4.33 -11.98 13.52
CA LEU A 98 4.65 -13.41 13.46
C LEU A 98 3.62 -14.28 14.19
N GLU A 99 3.16 -13.88 15.37
CA GLU A 99 2.07 -14.57 16.09
C GLU A 99 0.79 -14.66 15.25
N THR A 100 0.46 -13.59 14.53
CA THR A 100 -0.73 -13.55 13.66
C THR A 100 -0.52 -14.39 12.40
N PHE A 101 0.66 -14.30 11.79
CA PHE A 101 1.00 -15.03 10.58
C PHE A 101 1.05 -16.54 10.85
N SER A 102 1.63 -16.98 11.96
CA SER A 102 1.62 -18.38 12.40
C SER A 102 0.19 -18.89 12.57
N ARG A 103 -0.66 -18.13 13.29
CA ARG A 103 -2.05 -18.53 13.55
C ARG A 103 -2.96 -18.59 12.31
N VAL A 104 -2.68 -17.80 11.25
CA VAL A 104 -3.62 -17.61 10.12
C VAL A 104 -3.04 -18.08 8.79
N GLY A 105 -1.75 -17.88 8.56
CA GLY A 105 -1.08 -18.07 7.28
C GLY A 105 -0.16 -19.29 7.21
N ILE A 106 0.24 -19.86 8.36
CA ILE A 106 1.03 -21.09 8.40
C ILE A 106 0.07 -22.27 8.60
N PRO A 107 0.02 -23.23 7.65
CA PRO A 107 -0.72 -24.47 7.85
C PRO A 107 -0.21 -25.27 9.05
N ASP A 108 -1.09 -25.97 9.75
CA ASP A 108 -0.76 -26.75 10.97
C ASP A 108 0.35 -27.82 10.78
N TYR A 109 0.66 -28.18 9.54
CA TYR A 109 1.73 -29.14 9.21
C TYR A 109 3.10 -28.49 8.95
N LEU A 110 3.18 -27.16 8.93
CA LEU A 110 4.44 -26.41 8.87
C LEU A 110 4.73 -25.82 10.26
N PRO A 111 6.02 -25.74 10.66
CA PRO A 111 6.42 -25.20 11.96
C PRO A 111 6.06 -23.73 12.13
#